data_AF-A0A7X9JGY9-F1
#
_entry.id   AF-A0A7X9JGY9-F1
#
_cell.length_a   1.000
_cell.length_b   1.000
_cell.length_c   1.000
_cell.angle_alpha   90.00
_cell.angle_beta   90.00
_cell.angle_gamma   90.00
#
_symmetry.space_group_name_H-M   'P 1'
#
loop_
_entity.id
_entity.type
_entity.pdbx_description
1 polymer ?
#
loop_
_entity_poly.entity_id
_entity_poly.type
_entity_poly.pdbx_seq_one_letter_code
_entity_poly.pdbx_strand_id
1 'polypeptide(L)' 'MDNKLNSGVLFRNTKKQSEKHPDYKGEVNVDGQTYELVMWSRTSQKGTDYFSVAIKKPKS' A
#
# COMPACT_ATOMS: atom_id res chain seq x y z
N MET A 1 1.05 23.30 3.84
CA MET A 1 1.04 21.98 3.18
C MET A 1 -0.34 21.42 3.39
N ASP A 2 -1.20 21.62 2.41
CA ASP A 2 -2.59 21.19 2.40
C ASP A 2 -2.63 19.68 2.57
N ASN A 3 -3.06 19.22 3.75
CA ASN A 3 -3.38 17.81 3.99
C ASN A 3 -4.50 17.44 3.02
N LYS A 4 -4.14 16.93 1.83
CA LYS A 4 -5.12 16.40 0.89
C LYS A 4 -5.81 15.23 1.58
N LEU A 5 -7.00 15.48 2.10
CA LEU A 5 -7.92 14.44 2.55
C LEU A 5 -8.00 13.37 1.47
N ASN A 6 -7.96 12.10 1.88
CA ASN A 6 -8.02 10.94 1.00
C ASN A 6 -6.80 10.78 0.08
N SER A 7 -5.64 11.30 0.49
CA SER A 7 -4.37 11.10 -0.22
C SER A 7 -3.34 10.40 0.65
N GLY A 8 -2.44 9.68 -0.01
CA GLY A 8 -1.39 8.91 0.63
C GLY A 8 -0.15 8.82 -0.23
N VAL A 9 0.87 8.23 0.35
CA VAL A 9 2.16 7.97 -0.29
C VAL A 9 2.46 6.48 -0.20
N LEU A 10 3.05 5.92 -1.25
CA LEU A 10 3.56 4.56 -1.29
C LEU A 10 5.04 4.60 -1.66
N PHE A 11 5.84 3.92 -0.86
CA PHE A 11 7.27 3.76 -1.08
C PHE A 11 7.55 2.32 -1.47
N ARG A 12 8.41 2.14 -2.47
CA ARG A 12 8.87 0.81 -2.87
C ARG A 12 9.62 0.16 -1.71
N ASN A 13 9.19 -1.02 -1.32
CA ASN A 13 9.84 -1.79 -0.29
C ASN A 13 11.09 -2.45 -0.85
N THR A 14 12.25 -1.83 -0.60
CA THR A 14 13.57 -2.36 -1.02
C THR A 14 14.01 -3.58 -0.21
N LYS A 15 13.34 -3.89 0.91
CA LYS A 15 13.62 -5.05 1.78
C LYS A 15 12.69 -6.24 1.49
N LYS A 16 12.19 -6.38 0.26
CA LYS A 16 11.38 -7.55 -0.11
C LYS A 16 12.26 -8.79 -0.14
N GLN A 17 12.19 -9.63 0.89
CA GLN A 17 12.91 -10.91 0.98
C GLN A 17 12.08 -12.11 0.52
N SER A 18 10.77 -11.93 0.31
CA SER A 18 9.82 -12.99 -0.01
C SER A 18 8.57 -12.42 -0.67
N GLU A 19 7.87 -13.23 -1.47
CA GLU A 19 6.58 -12.89 -2.11
C GLU A 19 5.45 -12.58 -1.11
N LYS A 20 5.60 -13.00 0.15
CA LYS A 20 4.66 -12.64 1.22
C LYS A 20 4.77 -11.16 1.64
N HIS A 21 5.92 -10.52 1.39
CA HIS A 21 6.11 -9.12 1.73
C HIS A 21 5.51 -8.20 0.65
N PRO A 22 4.91 -7.07 1.05
CA PRO A 22 4.41 -6.09 0.11
C PRO A 22 5.56 -5.45 -0.69
N ASP A 23 5.30 -5.25 -1.99
CA ASP A 23 6.19 -4.55 -2.92
C ASP A 23 6.26 -3.06 -2.63
N TYR A 24 5.17 -2.49 -2.13
CA TYR A 24 5.10 -1.09 -1.71
C TYR A 24 4.41 -0.98 -0.36
N LYS A 25 4.89 -0.05 0.46
CA LYS A 25 4.31 0.29 1.75
C LYS A 25 4.26 1.81 1.89
N GLY A 26 3.29 2.30 2.64
CA GLY A 26 3.25 3.70 3.00
C GLY A 26 2.00 4.01 3.80
N GLU A 27 1.54 5.25 3.70
CA GLU A 27 0.52 5.79 4.58
C GLU A 27 -0.49 6.57 3.75
N VAL A 28 -1.76 6.44 4.11
CA VAL A 28 -2.86 7.16 3.48
C VAL A 28 -3.69 7.84 4.54
N ASN A 29 -3.95 9.13 4.36
CA ASN A 29 -4.90 9.84 5.19
C ASN A 29 -6.29 9.68 4.56
N VAL A 30 -7.19 8.99 5.24
CA VAL A 30 -8.60 8.85 4.83
C VAL A 30 -9.44 9.50 5.91
N ASP A 31 -10.23 10.50 5.52
CA ASP A 31 -11.14 11.20 6.43
C ASP A 31 -10.47 11.75 7.71
N GLY A 32 -9.23 12.26 7.58
CA GLY A 32 -8.45 12.81 8.69
C GLY A 32 -7.72 11.76 9.52
N GLN A 33 -7.91 10.47 9.26
CA GLN A 33 -7.21 9.38 9.96
C GLN A 33 -6.12 8.76 9.08
N THR A 34 -4.92 8.60 9.64
CA THR A 34 -3.80 7.97 8.95
C THR A 34 -3.89 6.45 9.06
N TYR A 35 -3.88 5.78 7.92
CA TYR A 35 -3.85 4.33 7.79
C TYR A 35 -2.57 3.88 7.10
N GLU A 36 -2.11 2.68 7.41
CA GLU A 36 -0.99 2.08 6.69
C GLU A 36 -1.53 1.41 5.41
N LEU A 37 -0.98 1.78 4.26
CA LEU A 37 -1.32 1.21 2.96
C LEU A 37 -0.18 0.31 2.49
N VAL A 38 -0.51 -0.91 2.09
CA VAL A 38 0.45 -1.85 1.50
C VAL A 38 -0.05 -2.34 0.15
N MET A 39 0.87 -2.58 -0.78
CA MET A 39 0.57 -3.01 -2.14
C MET A 39 1.52 -4.13 -2.58
N TRP A 40 0.98 -5.13 -3.27
CA TRP A 40 1.71 -6.20 -3.92
C TRP A 40 1.46 -6.15 -5.42
N SER A 41 2.51 -6.29 -6.22
CA SER A 41 2.40 -6.47 -7.68
C SER A 41 2.27 -7.96 -7.95
N ARG A 42 1.16 -8.38 -8.56
CA ARG A 42 0.90 -9.80 -8.88
C ARG A 42 0.44 -9.92 -10.32
N THR A 43 0.65 -11.08 -10.90
CA THR A 43 0.14 -11.40 -12.24
C THR A 43 -0.96 -12.44 -12.10
N SER A 44 -2.10 -12.20 -12.74
CA SER A 44 -3.23 -13.12 -12.72
C SER A 44 -2.89 -14.38 -13.52
N GLN A 45 -3.63 -15.47 -13.29
CA GLN A 45 -3.46 -16.71 -14.06
C GLN A 45 -3.68 -16.52 -15.58
N LYS A 46 -4.37 -15.43 -15.97
CA LYS A 46 -4.59 -15.05 -17.37
C LYS A 46 -3.50 -14.16 -17.95
N GLY A 47 -2.41 -13.91 -17.21
CA GLY A 47 -1.29 -13.06 -17.63
C GLY A 47 -1.53 -11.56 -17.46
N THR A 48 -2.58 -11.15 -16.74
CA THR A 48 -2.86 -9.73 -16.49
C THR A 48 -2.23 -9.29 -15.18
N ASP A 49 -1.35 -8.29 -15.23
CA ASP A 49 -0.79 -7.68 -14.03
C ASP A 49 -1.86 -6.91 -13.26
N TYR A 50 -1.91 -7.14 -11.95
CA TYR A 50 -2.81 -6.48 -11.03
C TYR A 50 -2.08 -6.13 -9.74
N PHE A 51 -2.49 -5.02 -9.15
CA PHE A 51 -1.97 -4.59 -7.85
C PHE A 51 -2.95 -5.00 -6.78
N SER A 52 -2.52 -5.90 -5.91
CA SER A 52 -3.26 -6.23 -4.69
C SER A 52 -2.95 -5.14 -3.67
N VAL A 53 -3.97 -4.49 -3.10
CA VAL A 53 -3.78 -3.41 -2.13
C VAL A 53 -4.50 -3.79 -0.84
N ALA A 54 -3.89 -3.55 0.32
CA ALA A 54 -4.53 -3.72 1.61
C ALA A 54 -4.28 -2.51 2.51
N ILE A 55 -5.34 -2.08 3.20
CA ILE A 55 -5.28 -1.03 4.21
C ILE A 55 -5.19 -1.73 5.56
N LYS A 56 -4.13 -1.43 6.31
CA LYS A 56 -3.98 -1.86 7.69
C LYS A 56 -4.39 -0.73 8.62
N LYS A 57 -5.21 -1.07 9.61
CA LYS A 57 -5.59 -0.15 10.67
C LYS A 57 -4.31 0.36 11.38
N PRO A 58 -4.25 1.64 11.76
CA PRO A 58 -3.13 2.15 12.54
C PRO A 58 -2.96 1.26 13.78
N LYS A 59 -1.71 0.91 14.12
CA LYS A 59 -1.43 0.29 15.41
C LYS A 59 -1.89 1.28 16.48
N SER A 60 -2.97 0.93 17.18
CA SER A 60 -3.46 1.64 18.36
C SER A 60 -2.48 1.53 19.51
#